data_AF-A0A942Z1E1-F1
#
_entry.id   AF-A0A942Z1E1-F1
#
_cell.length_a   1.000
_cell.length_b   1.000
_cell.length_c   1.000
_cell.angle_alpha   90.00
_cell.angle_beta   90.00
_cell.angle_gamma   90.00
#
_symmetry.space_group_name_H-M   'P 1'
#
loop_
_entity.id
_entity.type
_entity.pdbx_description
1 polymer ?
#
loop_
_entity_poly.entity_id
_entity_poly.type
_entity_poly.pdbx_seq_one_letter_code
_entity_poly.pdbx_strand_id
1 'polypeptide(L)'
;MNKYNEMKELFELANKKYLIEQKELIQSGVSERTLCGQLMLYLNKAKDNALYRQYYVDVEYNRNINGRLKTIKDGEGEIITINCDLILHSRGENLVQDNLIALEMKKSSGRRSEKEKDRERLKALTRQSFDNIWSYDGKSLPEHVCRYILGVYYELNISRMEALVEYYQNGKLVQSYTLSI
;
A
#
# COMPACT_ATOMS: atom_id res chain seq x y z
N MET A 1 -3.33 -15.79 -13.80
CA MET A 1 -4.20 -15.19 -12.77
C MET A 1 -4.27 -13.69 -13.03
N ASN A 2 -5.29 -12.95 -12.57
CA ASN A 2 -5.26 -11.48 -12.70
C ASN A 2 -4.21 -10.93 -11.72
N LYS A 3 -3.35 -9.98 -12.13
CA LYS A 3 -2.31 -9.36 -11.28
C LYS A 3 -2.85 -8.83 -9.95
N TYR A 4 -4.10 -8.35 -9.93
CA TYR A 4 -4.76 -7.95 -8.70
C TYR A 4 -4.90 -9.11 -7.70
N ASN A 5 -5.35 -10.28 -8.16
CA ASN A 5 -5.47 -11.46 -7.30
C ASN A 5 -4.09 -11.92 -6.83
N GLU A 6 -3.05 -11.85 -7.69
CA GLU A 6 -1.67 -12.17 -7.30
C GLU A 6 -1.17 -11.25 -6.17
N MET A 7 -1.42 -9.94 -6.27
CA MET A 7 -1.05 -8.98 -5.21
C MET A 7 -1.84 -9.18 -3.93
N LYS A 8 -3.14 -9.46 -4.06
CA LYS A 8 -4.00 -9.77 -2.92
C LYS A 8 -3.50 -11.02 -2.20
N GLU A 9 -3.30 -12.12 -2.90
CA GLU A 9 -2.81 -13.38 -2.33
C GLU A 9 -1.44 -13.23 -1.67
N LEU A 10 -0.54 -12.46 -2.30
CA LEU A 10 0.77 -12.13 -1.74
C LEU A 10 0.64 -11.43 -0.38
N PHE A 11 -0.22 -10.40 -0.31
CA PHE A 11 -0.47 -9.66 0.92
C PHE A 11 -1.15 -10.55 1.97
N GLU A 12 -2.18 -11.32 1.62
CA GLU A 12 -2.91 -12.20 2.54
C GLU A 12 -1.98 -13.26 3.16
N LEU A 13 -1.08 -13.83 2.35
CA LEU A 13 -0.08 -14.79 2.84
C LEU A 13 0.87 -14.15 3.86
N ALA A 14 1.35 -12.94 3.58
CA ALA A 14 2.20 -12.18 4.50
C ALA A 14 1.44 -11.80 5.78
N ASN A 15 0.25 -11.23 5.63
CA ASN A 15 -0.62 -10.77 6.70
C ASN A 15 -1.01 -11.90 7.66
N LYS A 16 -1.39 -13.07 7.12
CA LYS A 16 -1.73 -14.23 7.95
C LYS A 16 -0.57 -14.65 8.85
N LYS A 17 0.65 -14.73 8.31
CA LYS A 17 1.84 -15.07 9.10
C LYS A 17 2.17 -13.98 10.11
N TYR A 18 2.11 -12.72 9.69
CA TYR A 18 2.33 -11.56 10.55
C TYR A 18 1.40 -11.56 11.76
N LEU A 19 0.09 -11.71 11.57
CA LEU A 19 -0.89 -11.71 12.65
C LEU A 19 -0.68 -12.86 13.66
N ILE A 20 -0.33 -14.04 13.16
CA ILE A 20 -0.06 -15.22 14.02
C ILE A 20 1.22 -15.02 14.83
N GLU A 21 2.32 -14.66 14.17
CA GLU A 21 3.65 -14.64 14.78
C GLU A 21 3.92 -13.36 15.59
N GLN A 22 3.23 -12.25 15.30
CA GLN A 22 3.47 -10.94 15.92
C GLN A 22 2.35 -10.50 16.87
N LYS A 23 1.52 -11.46 17.32
CA LYS A 23 0.40 -11.20 18.22
C LYS A 23 0.81 -10.44 19.48
N GLU A 24 1.90 -10.85 20.13
CA GLU A 24 2.42 -10.20 21.35
C GLU A 24 2.91 -8.77 21.07
N LEU A 25 3.59 -8.56 19.94
CA LEU A 25 4.02 -7.23 19.52
C LEU A 25 2.82 -6.31 19.28
N ILE A 26 1.77 -6.79 18.60
CA ILE A 26 0.53 -6.04 18.38
C ILE A 26 -0.12 -5.66 19.71
N GLN A 27 -0.18 -6.60 20.66
CA GLN A 27 -0.76 -6.37 21.99
C GLN A 27 0.02 -5.37 22.84
N SER A 28 1.34 -5.28 22.67
CA SER A 28 2.20 -4.39 23.46
C SER A 28 1.94 -2.89 23.24
N GLY A 29 1.11 -2.53 22.25
CA GLY A 29 0.72 -1.14 22.03
C GLY A 29 1.81 -0.27 21.37
N VAL A 30 2.87 -0.87 20.82
CA VAL A 30 3.94 -0.17 20.07
C VAL A 30 3.40 0.69 18.93
N SER A 31 4.22 1.63 18.45
CA SER A 31 3.84 2.57 17.39
C SER A 31 3.39 1.89 16.09
N GLU A 32 2.56 2.59 15.29
CA GLU A 32 2.18 2.15 13.93
C GLU A 32 3.41 1.88 13.06
N ARG A 33 4.47 2.69 13.18
CA ARG A 33 5.73 2.48 12.48
C ARG A 33 6.40 1.15 12.82
N THR A 34 6.38 0.76 14.09
CA THR A 34 6.92 -0.54 14.54
C THR A 34 6.13 -1.69 13.94
N LEU A 35 4.80 -1.60 13.96
CA LEU A 35 3.90 -2.62 13.40
C LEU A 35 4.06 -2.73 11.88
N CYS A 36 4.15 -1.58 11.20
CA CYS A 36 4.37 -1.49 9.75
C CYS A 36 5.73 -2.06 9.35
N GLY A 37 6.81 -1.67 10.04
CA GLY A 37 8.15 -2.21 9.82
C GLY A 37 8.23 -3.72 10.05
N GLN A 38 7.45 -4.27 10.97
CA GLN A 38 7.38 -5.71 11.16
C GLN A 38 6.61 -6.39 10.00
N LEU A 39 5.46 -5.86 9.58
CA LEU A 39 4.71 -6.37 8.42
C LEU A 39 5.54 -6.34 7.13
N MET A 40 6.40 -5.32 6.95
CA MET A 40 7.35 -5.23 5.84
C MET A 40 8.19 -6.51 5.70
N LEU A 41 8.69 -7.07 6.80
CA LEU A 41 9.52 -8.28 6.78
C LEU A 41 8.76 -9.49 6.22
N TYR A 42 7.49 -9.63 6.60
CA TYR A 42 6.63 -10.71 6.11
C TYR A 42 6.30 -10.54 4.63
N LEU A 43 5.99 -9.31 4.19
CA LEU A 43 5.72 -9.03 2.79
C LEU A 43 6.97 -9.21 1.92
N ASN A 44 8.13 -8.80 2.42
CA ASN A 44 9.43 -8.96 1.77
C ASN A 44 9.76 -10.46 1.58
N LYS A 45 9.54 -11.28 2.62
CA LYS A 45 9.69 -12.74 2.53
C LYS A 45 8.68 -13.38 1.58
N ALA A 46 7.44 -12.87 1.54
CA ALA A 46 6.42 -13.39 0.63
C ALA A 46 6.78 -13.13 -0.84
N LYS A 47 7.23 -11.92 -1.19
CA LYS A 47 7.58 -11.59 -2.59
C LYS A 47 8.78 -12.38 -3.11
N ASP A 48 9.72 -12.74 -2.23
CA ASP A 48 10.93 -13.49 -2.62
C ASP A 48 10.62 -14.94 -3.01
N ASN A 49 9.51 -15.47 -2.51
CA ASN A 49 8.99 -16.79 -2.87
C ASN A 49 8.01 -16.72 -4.07
N ALA A 50 7.92 -15.56 -4.73
CA ALA A 50 7.05 -15.32 -5.88
C ALA A 50 7.84 -14.72 -7.05
N LEU A 51 7.13 -14.35 -8.13
CA LEU A 51 7.71 -13.75 -9.34
C LEU A 51 8.16 -12.27 -9.16
N TYR A 52 8.15 -11.77 -7.93
CA TYR A 52 8.40 -10.37 -7.58
C TYR A 52 9.65 -10.20 -6.72
N ARG A 53 10.58 -11.16 -6.74
CA ARG A 53 11.82 -11.12 -5.95
C ARG A 53 12.64 -9.84 -6.18
N GLN A 54 12.65 -9.34 -7.41
CA GLN A 54 13.32 -8.12 -7.84
C GLN A 54 12.62 -6.82 -7.42
N TYR A 55 11.40 -6.89 -6.86
CA TYR A 55 10.72 -5.73 -6.28
C TYR A 55 11.21 -5.50 -4.86
N TYR A 56 10.95 -4.32 -4.32
CA TYR A 56 11.35 -3.85 -3.00
C TYR A 56 10.12 -3.54 -2.17
N VAL A 57 10.18 -3.88 -0.87
CA VAL A 57 9.21 -3.42 0.11
C VAL A 57 9.85 -2.33 0.94
N ASP A 58 9.32 -1.11 0.87
CA ASP A 58 9.90 0.07 1.53
C ASP A 58 8.86 0.79 2.39
N VAL A 59 9.29 1.24 3.57
CA VAL A 59 8.50 2.05 4.51
C VAL A 59 8.68 3.53 4.21
N GLU A 60 7.59 4.31 4.24
CA GLU A 60 7.59 5.77 4.07
C GLU A 60 8.32 6.26 2.79
N TYR A 61 8.39 5.42 1.75
CA TYR A 61 9.20 5.72 0.56
C TYR A 61 8.55 6.78 -0.31
N ASN A 62 9.24 7.92 -0.43
CA ASN A 62 8.73 9.12 -1.08
C ASN A 62 9.66 9.65 -2.19
N ARG A 63 10.47 8.81 -2.86
CA ARG A 63 11.44 9.26 -3.89
C ARG A 63 11.17 8.69 -5.29
N ASN A 64 11.28 9.49 -6.35
CA ASN A 64 11.25 9.07 -7.77
C ASN A 64 12.67 8.80 -8.30
N ILE A 65 12.77 8.30 -9.56
CA ILE A 65 14.04 8.28 -10.30
C ILE A 65 14.62 9.71 -10.30
N ASN A 66 15.87 9.87 -9.88
CA ASN A 66 16.56 11.14 -9.60
C ASN A 66 16.35 11.77 -8.20
N GLY A 67 15.71 11.07 -7.25
CA GLY A 67 15.62 11.52 -5.85
C GLY A 67 14.63 12.65 -5.59
N ARG A 68 13.76 12.98 -6.56
CA ARG A 68 12.65 13.94 -6.37
C ARG A 68 11.54 13.34 -5.51
N LEU A 69 10.77 14.18 -4.80
CA LEU A 69 9.63 13.72 -4.02
C LEU A 69 8.54 13.09 -4.91
N LYS A 70 8.00 11.94 -4.48
CA LYS A 70 6.84 11.30 -5.11
C LYS A 70 5.62 12.17 -4.88
N THR A 71 4.92 12.52 -5.95
CA THR A 71 3.67 13.29 -5.86
C THR A 71 2.54 12.65 -6.66
N ILE A 72 1.30 12.84 -6.23
CA ILE A 72 0.07 12.56 -7.00
C ILE A 72 -0.50 13.90 -7.39
N LYS A 73 -0.97 14.02 -8.64
CA LYS A 73 -1.88 15.09 -9.01
C LYS A 73 -3.30 14.58 -8.79
N ASP A 74 -4.08 15.20 -7.91
CA ASP A 74 -5.47 14.81 -7.76
C ASP A 74 -6.31 15.27 -8.97
N GLY A 75 -7.61 14.94 -8.96
CA GLY A 75 -8.52 15.31 -10.06
C GLY A 75 -8.74 16.82 -10.23
N GLU A 76 -8.37 17.62 -9.22
CA GLU A 76 -8.51 19.08 -9.20
C GLU A 76 -7.19 19.79 -9.54
N GLY A 77 -6.08 19.05 -9.58
CA GLY A 77 -4.77 19.53 -10.01
C GLY A 77 -3.78 19.78 -8.87
N GLU A 78 -4.17 19.51 -7.62
CA GLU A 78 -3.30 19.65 -6.45
C GLU A 78 -2.24 18.55 -6.41
N ILE A 79 -1.01 18.94 -6.08
CA ILE A 79 0.15 18.06 -6.00
C ILE A 79 0.32 17.57 -4.56
N ILE A 80 -0.10 16.34 -4.29
CA ILE A 80 -0.02 15.71 -2.97
C ILE A 80 1.26 14.87 -2.88
N THR A 81 2.11 15.14 -1.90
CA THR A 81 3.28 14.29 -1.65
C THR A 81 2.84 12.92 -1.15
N ILE A 82 3.37 11.85 -1.75
CA ILE A 82 3.12 10.48 -1.29
C ILE A 82 4.10 10.14 -0.21
N ASN A 83 3.56 9.83 0.95
CA ASN A 83 4.22 9.09 2.01
C ASN A 83 3.20 8.04 2.46
N CYS A 84 3.21 6.89 1.80
CA CYS A 84 2.47 5.72 2.28
C CYS A 84 3.30 5.05 3.36
N ASP A 85 2.65 4.46 4.35
CA ASP A 85 3.34 3.73 5.40
C ASP A 85 4.19 2.59 4.84
N LEU A 86 3.70 1.88 3.82
CA LEU A 86 4.41 0.78 3.16
C LEU A 86 4.09 0.71 1.67
N ILE A 87 5.10 0.44 0.85
CA ILE A 87 4.92 0.18 -0.58
C ILE A 87 5.69 -1.07 -1.04
N LEU A 88 5.14 -1.76 -2.04
CA LEU A 88 5.84 -2.77 -2.84
C LEU A 88 5.97 -2.23 -4.27
N HIS A 89 7.20 -2.05 -4.73
CA HIS A 89 7.48 -1.44 -6.04
C HIS A 89 8.87 -1.80 -6.58
N SER A 90 9.15 -1.47 -7.84
CA SER A 90 10.44 -1.78 -8.49
C SER A 90 11.49 -0.68 -8.34
N ARG A 91 11.21 0.37 -7.56
CA ARG A 91 12.04 1.59 -7.49
C ARG A 91 12.28 2.24 -8.86
N GLY A 92 11.35 2.07 -9.79
CA GLY A 92 11.43 2.59 -11.16
C GLY A 92 12.19 1.70 -12.15
N GLU A 93 12.67 0.52 -11.74
CA GLU A 93 13.37 -0.41 -12.64
C GLU A 93 12.42 -1.08 -13.65
N ASN A 94 11.14 -1.24 -13.31
CA ASN A 94 10.11 -1.78 -14.20
C ASN A 94 9.18 -0.67 -14.70
N LEU A 95 9.44 -0.18 -15.91
CA LEU A 95 8.64 0.88 -16.54
C LEU A 95 7.19 0.47 -16.81
N VAL A 96 6.93 -0.82 -17.07
CA VAL A 96 5.58 -1.34 -17.41
C VAL A 96 4.69 -1.39 -16.18
N GLN A 97 5.23 -1.85 -15.06
CA GLN A 97 4.53 -2.00 -13.79
C GLN A 97 5.49 -1.77 -12.61
N ASP A 98 5.74 -0.50 -12.28
CA ASP A 98 6.61 -0.14 -11.15
C ASP A 98 5.92 -0.40 -9.81
N ASN A 99 4.71 0.13 -9.65
CA ASN A 99 3.99 0.15 -8.39
C ASN A 99 3.07 -1.08 -8.28
N LEU A 100 3.19 -1.86 -7.21
CA LEU A 100 2.40 -3.06 -7.00
C LEU A 100 1.38 -2.89 -5.86
N ILE A 101 1.85 -2.68 -4.63
CA ILE A 101 1.01 -2.55 -3.44
C ILE A 101 1.33 -1.23 -2.74
N ALA A 102 0.32 -0.45 -2.40
CA ALA A 102 0.41 0.66 -1.46
C ALA A 102 -0.41 0.30 -0.22
N LEU A 103 0.13 0.54 0.97
CA LEU A 103 -0.54 0.23 2.22
C LEU A 103 -0.46 1.41 3.19
N GLU A 104 -1.58 1.69 3.83
CA GLU A 104 -1.72 2.64 4.94
C GLU A 104 -2.13 1.86 6.19
N MET A 105 -1.44 2.09 7.30
CA MET A 105 -1.64 1.41 8.57
C MET A 105 -2.13 2.39 9.64
N LYS A 106 -3.23 2.04 10.31
CA LYS A 106 -3.73 2.80 11.45
C LYS A 106 -4.07 1.93 12.63
N LYS A 107 -3.97 2.49 13.84
CA LYS A 107 -4.66 1.97 15.02
C LYS A 107 -6.11 2.42 15.01
N SER A 108 -6.98 1.61 15.60
CA SER A 108 -8.41 1.94 15.73
C SER A 108 -8.66 3.21 16.55
N SER A 109 -7.75 3.57 17.46
CA SER A 109 -7.77 4.82 18.22
C SER A 109 -7.38 6.07 17.41
N GLY A 110 -6.89 5.92 16.17
CA GLY A 110 -6.50 7.03 15.30
C GLY A 110 -7.69 7.93 14.93
N ARG A 111 -7.40 9.20 14.61
CA ARG A 111 -8.44 10.18 14.29
C ARG A 111 -9.17 9.81 13.01
N ARG A 112 -10.50 9.87 13.02
CA ARG A 112 -11.33 9.55 11.84
C ARG A 112 -10.94 10.35 10.59
N SER A 113 -10.60 11.62 10.74
CA SER A 113 -10.19 12.48 9.62
C SER A 113 -8.86 12.06 8.98
N GLU A 114 -7.92 11.52 9.77
CA GLU A 114 -6.65 10.99 9.25
C GLU A 114 -6.90 9.68 8.49
N LYS A 115 -7.71 8.80 9.09
CA LYS A 115 -8.12 7.54 8.46
C LYS A 115 -8.84 7.74 7.12
N GLU A 116 -9.67 8.78 7.00
CA GLU A 116 -10.34 9.09 5.73
C GLU A 116 -9.35 9.60 4.68
N LYS A 117 -8.39 10.44 5.07
CA LYS A 117 -7.32 10.90 4.17
C LYS A 117 -6.49 9.74 3.62
N ASP A 118 -6.21 8.73 4.45
CA ASP A 118 -5.48 7.54 4.03
C ASP A 118 -6.27 6.73 2.99
N ARG A 119 -7.59 6.56 3.20
CA ARG A 119 -8.48 5.93 2.20
C ARG A 119 -8.54 6.68 0.89
N GLU A 120 -8.68 8.01 0.92
CA GLU A 120 -8.67 8.85 -0.29
C GLU A 120 -7.34 8.77 -1.04
N ARG A 121 -6.21 8.72 -0.29
CA ARG A 121 -4.89 8.51 -0.89
C ARG A 121 -4.80 7.18 -1.63
N LEU A 122 -5.28 6.09 -1.03
CA LEU A 122 -5.30 4.76 -1.66
C LEU A 122 -6.20 4.71 -2.89
N LYS A 123 -7.35 5.41 -2.88
CA LYS A 123 -8.16 5.60 -4.09
C LYS A 123 -7.35 6.31 -5.17
N ALA A 124 -6.69 7.42 -4.86
CA ALA A 124 -5.91 8.15 -5.84
C ALA A 124 -4.74 7.32 -6.42
N LEU A 125 -4.01 6.59 -5.58
CA LEU A 125 -2.86 5.77 -5.96
C LEU A 125 -3.20 4.59 -6.86
N THR A 126 -4.40 4.03 -6.71
CA THR A 126 -4.86 2.86 -7.46
C THR A 126 -5.57 3.22 -8.77
N ARG A 127 -5.72 4.51 -9.10
CA ARG A 127 -6.23 4.93 -10.42
C ARG A 127 -5.25 4.55 -11.52
N GLN A 128 -5.79 4.05 -12.64
CA GLN A 128 -5.00 3.65 -13.82
C GLN A 128 -4.64 4.84 -14.71
N SER A 129 -5.52 5.84 -14.75
CA SER A 129 -5.35 7.09 -15.48
C SER A 129 -6.17 8.18 -14.79
N PHE A 130 -5.73 9.42 -14.93
CA PHE A 130 -6.58 10.58 -14.65
C PHE A 130 -7.22 10.96 -15.97
N ASP A 131 -8.54 10.76 -16.08
CA ASP A 131 -9.35 10.96 -17.29
C ASP A 131 -9.17 12.39 -17.86
N ASN A 132 -8.19 12.54 -18.75
CA ASN A 132 -7.80 13.76 -19.50
C ASN A 132 -6.61 14.59 -18.99
N ILE A 133 -5.80 14.11 -18.01
CA ILE A 133 -4.57 14.82 -17.60
C ILE A 133 -3.30 14.02 -17.90
N TRP A 134 -3.38 12.68 -17.90
CA TRP A 134 -2.21 11.81 -18.12
C TRP A 134 -2.57 10.54 -18.88
N SER A 135 -1.96 10.35 -20.06
CA SER A 135 -1.88 9.06 -20.75
C SER A 135 -0.49 8.47 -20.50
N TYR A 136 -0.43 7.31 -19.85
CA TYR A 136 0.79 6.50 -19.83
C TYR A 136 1.00 5.95 -21.24
N ASP A 137 2.03 6.44 -21.94
CA ASP A 137 2.33 6.12 -23.33
C ASP A 137 3.03 4.75 -23.51
N GLY A 138 3.26 4.02 -22.41
CA GLY A 138 3.98 2.74 -22.44
C GLY A 138 5.50 2.87 -22.47
N LYS A 139 6.05 4.09 -22.53
CA LYS A 139 7.48 4.35 -22.78
C LYS A 139 8.16 5.12 -21.65
N SER A 140 7.42 5.94 -20.91
CA SER A 140 7.97 6.77 -19.83
C SER A 140 7.21 6.58 -18.51
N LEU A 141 7.92 6.59 -17.37
CA LEU A 141 7.26 6.62 -16.07
C LEU A 141 6.58 7.99 -15.89
N PRO A 142 5.33 8.03 -15.40
CA PRO A 142 4.67 9.30 -15.18
C PRO A 142 5.41 10.12 -14.12
N GLU A 143 5.41 11.45 -14.29
CA GLU A 143 6.02 12.38 -13.33
C GLU A 143 5.35 12.28 -11.94
N HIS A 144 4.05 11.94 -11.94
CA HIS A 144 3.25 11.66 -10.75
C HIS A 144 3.02 10.15 -10.58
N VAL A 145 3.09 9.68 -9.35
CA VAL A 145 3.03 8.26 -9.01
C VAL A 145 1.58 7.80 -8.92
N CYS A 146 1.22 6.83 -9.75
CA CYS A 146 -0.08 6.18 -9.79
C CYS A 146 0.08 4.72 -10.25
N ARG A 147 -1.04 4.03 -10.55
CA ARG A 147 -1.05 2.67 -11.08
C ARG A 147 -0.57 1.59 -10.11
N TYR A 148 -0.72 1.81 -8.81
CA TYR A 148 -0.66 0.70 -7.86
C TYR A 148 -1.77 -0.29 -8.20
N ILE A 149 -1.41 -1.57 -8.24
CA ILE A 149 -2.36 -2.64 -8.56
C ILE A 149 -3.35 -2.82 -7.41
N LEU A 150 -2.84 -2.75 -6.18
CA LEU A 150 -3.60 -2.95 -4.94
C LEU A 150 -3.30 -1.82 -3.95
N GLY A 151 -4.35 -1.20 -3.44
CA GLY A 151 -4.29 -0.38 -2.23
C GLY A 151 -4.82 -1.16 -1.04
N VAL A 152 -4.16 -1.06 0.11
CA VAL A 152 -4.56 -1.74 1.34
C VAL A 152 -4.69 -0.72 2.46
N TYR A 153 -5.89 -0.54 2.99
CA TYR A 153 -6.04 0.13 4.28
C TYR A 153 -6.11 -0.93 5.37
N TYR A 154 -5.24 -0.81 6.36
CA TYR A 154 -5.01 -1.81 7.39
C TYR A 154 -5.15 -1.19 8.79
N GLU A 155 -6.25 -1.49 9.46
CA GLU A 155 -6.56 -0.91 10.77
C GLU A 155 -6.54 -1.96 11.88
N LEU A 156 -5.66 -1.76 12.87
CA LEU A 156 -5.51 -2.65 14.03
C LEU A 156 -6.32 -2.14 15.21
N ASN A 157 -7.26 -2.96 15.67
CA ASN A 157 -7.99 -2.76 16.90
C ASN A 157 -7.40 -3.63 18.02
N ILE A 158 -6.49 -3.05 18.79
CA ILE A 158 -5.73 -3.76 19.83
C ILE A 158 -6.66 -4.24 20.96
N SER A 159 -7.67 -3.46 21.35
CA SER A 159 -8.58 -3.86 22.45
C SER A 159 -9.47 -5.03 22.08
N ARG A 160 -9.82 -5.17 20.79
CA ARG A 160 -10.63 -6.28 20.27
C ARG A 160 -9.81 -7.41 19.66
N MET A 161 -8.49 -7.25 19.54
CA MET A 161 -7.62 -8.15 18.78
C MET A 161 -8.17 -8.43 17.38
N GLU A 162 -8.50 -7.36 16.66
CA GLU A 162 -9.07 -7.42 15.32
C GLU A 162 -8.24 -6.58 14.34
N ALA A 163 -8.15 -7.04 13.10
CA ALA A 163 -7.58 -6.29 11.97
C ALA A 163 -8.66 -6.05 10.92
N LEU A 164 -9.03 -4.79 10.68
CA LEU A 164 -9.83 -4.38 9.53
C LEU A 164 -8.92 -4.26 8.32
N VAL A 165 -9.31 -4.90 7.22
CA VAL A 165 -8.61 -4.85 5.95
C VAL A 165 -9.59 -4.36 4.88
N GLU A 166 -9.20 -3.33 4.15
CA GLU A 166 -9.92 -2.82 2.99
C GLU A 166 -9.00 -2.86 1.76
N TYR A 167 -9.54 -3.34 0.64
CA TYR A 167 -8.83 -3.39 -0.63
C TYR A 167 -9.37 -2.37 -1.61
N TYR A 168 -8.45 -1.68 -2.26
CA TYR A 168 -8.70 -0.65 -3.25
C TYR A 168 -8.10 -1.04 -4.60
N GLN A 169 -8.87 -0.84 -5.66
CA GLN A 169 -8.45 -1.07 -7.04
C GLN A 169 -9.14 -0.05 -7.95
N ASN A 170 -8.41 0.50 -8.92
CA ASN A 170 -8.96 1.44 -9.91
C ASN A 170 -9.69 2.63 -9.25
N GLY A 171 -9.17 3.10 -8.10
CA GLY A 171 -9.74 4.19 -7.33
C GLY A 171 -11.03 3.90 -6.58
N LYS A 172 -11.38 2.62 -6.39
CA LYS A 172 -12.60 2.20 -5.70
C LYS A 172 -12.27 1.19 -4.59
N LEU A 173 -13.03 1.25 -3.51
CA LEU A 173 -13.09 0.17 -2.51
C LEU A 173 -13.75 -1.04 -3.17
N VAL A 174 -13.08 -2.19 -3.16
CA VAL A 174 -13.58 -3.44 -3.77
C VAL A 174 -13.85 -4.55 -2.76
N GLN A 175 -13.25 -4.48 -1.57
CA GLN A 175 -13.49 -5.44 -0.49
C GLN A 175 -13.21 -4.80 0.87
N SER A 176 -13.98 -5.17 1.89
CA SER A 176 -13.74 -4.80 3.29
C SER A 176 -14.13 -5.98 4.19
N TYR A 177 -13.27 -6.32 5.15
CA TYR A 177 -13.51 -7.42 6.09
C TYR A 177 -12.64 -7.26 7.34
N THR A 178 -13.03 -7.94 8.41
CA THR A 178 -12.30 -7.96 9.67
C THR A 178 -11.78 -9.37 9.96
N LEU A 179 -10.54 -9.46 10.44
CA LEU A 179 -9.89 -10.68 10.89
C LEU A 179 -9.70 -10.63 12.41
N SER A 180 -9.83 -11.77 13.09
CA SER A 180 -9.38 -11.92 14.47
C SER A 180 -7.88 -12.26 14.51
N ILE A 181 -7.20 -11.74 15.54
CA ILE A 181 -5.75 -11.89 15.78
C ILE A 181 -5.51 -12.84 16.96
#